data_AF-A0A960PJI3-F1
#
_entry.id   AF-A0A960PJI3-F1
#
_cell.length_a   1.000
_cell.length_b   1.000
_cell.length_c   1.000
_cell.angle_alpha   90.00
_cell.angle_beta   90.00
_cell.angle_gamma   90.00
#
_symmetry.space_group_name_H-M   'P 1'
#
loop_
_entity.id
_entity.type
_entity.pdbx_description
1 polymer ?
#
loop_
_entity_poly.entity_id
_entity_poly.type
_entity_poly.pdbx_seq_one_letter_code
_entity_poly.pdbx_strand_id
1 'polypeptide(L)'
;RPFTWVPFTEGHRRTWVDVALYAGLLALVVRALVAAQIGLWQLIPIVAVLCVLGLRDKTIFLAARSEHYLLMVVVFCFASDLFAGAKVVQLMVWIGAATSKLTRHFPNVMAIMQSNNPIQRSTRFRKALYRNYPDDLRGSRLAATLAHTATAVEFLFPLTLAFTVSGPLHGTALAVMVIFHLGIILSVPMGVPLEWNIMCIYTGLVLFGAHGDVRFWSIDSPLLVAILVAVMLLGPVLGNLRPDKISFLPSMRYYAGNWAASVWLFKPGKLEQLDRSFTKAAPLHRDQLEGQIEPGTYDLSMARGSAMRAMHLHGRALAVLEPELYRDLAAADPDIAERGTDAFDKFDGEMIAGLVLGWNFGDGHLHHEQLLAAVQAECGFEPGDLRCLFLESQPLHRQRMHWRVADAAAGPMNDGYIRVADLLDLQPWGARTG
;
A
#
# COMPACT_ATOMS: atom_id res chain seq x y z
N ARG A 1 0.55 -10.55 -15.64
CA ARG A 1 1.52 -11.32 -14.83
C ARG A 1 2.80 -10.52 -14.68
N PRO A 2 3.48 -10.53 -13.51
CA PRO A 2 4.54 -9.57 -13.21
C PRO A 2 5.77 -9.66 -14.10
N PHE A 3 6.10 -10.85 -14.60
CA PHE A 3 7.34 -11.10 -15.33
C PHE A 3 7.02 -11.84 -16.63
N THR A 4 7.07 -11.14 -17.76
CA THR A 4 6.90 -11.74 -19.09
C THR A 4 8.10 -12.60 -19.51
N TRP A 5 9.22 -12.45 -18.81
CA TRP A 5 10.50 -13.13 -19.07
C TRP A 5 10.68 -14.43 -18.27
N VAL A 6 9.77 -14.77 -17.35
CA VAL A 6 9.78 -16.07 -16.68
C VAL A 6 9.13 -17.10 -17.62
N PRO A 7 9.74 -18.27 -17.86
CA PRO A 7 9.14 -19.28 -18.71
C PRO A 7 7.74 -19.68 -18.23
N PHE A 8 6.81 -19.85 -19.17
CA PHE A 8 5.43 -20.27 -18.89
C PHE A 8 4.60 -19.27 -18.05
N THR A 9 4.97 -17.99 -18.03
CA THR A 9 4.21 -16.91 -17.36
C THR A 9 3.74 -15.80 -18.30
N GLU A 10 3.62 -16.09 -19.60
CA GLU A 10 3.01 -15.18 -20.55
C GLU A 10 1.49 -15.04 -20.31
N GLY A 11 0.93 -13.90 -20.72
CA GLY A 11 -0.50 -13.60 -20.60
C GLY A 11 -0.92 -12.95 -19.29
N HIS A 12 -2.22 -12.65 -19.18
CA HIS A 12 -2.84 -11.99 -18.03
C HIS A 12 -3.79 -12.88 -17.22
N ARG A 13 -4.17 -14.06 -17.73
CA ARG A 13 -5.05 -15.00 -17.03
C ARG A 13 -4.27 -15.96 -16.12
N ARG A 14 -4.84 -16.26 -14.95
CA ARG A 14 -4.43 -17.37 -14.09
C ARG A 14 -4.80 -18.70 -14.76
N THR A 15 -3.92 -19.68 -14.68
CA THR A 15 -4.06 -21.04 -15.22
C THR A 15 -4.33 -22.04 -14.11
N TRP A 16 -4.70 -23.27 -14.45
CA TRP A 16 -4.83 -24.36 -13.48
C TRP A 16 -3.56 -24.63 -12.67
N VAL A 17 -2.37 -24.36 -13.22
CA VAL A 17 -1.10 -24.45 -12.48
C VAL A 17 -1.06 -23.41 -11.35
N ASP A 18 -1.50 -22.19 -11.61
CA ASP A 18 -1.53 -21.12 -10.60
C ASP A 18 -2.55 -21.44 -9.50
N VAL A 19 -3.71 -21.99 -9.88
CA VAL A 19 -4.74 -22.46 -8.95
C VAL A 19 -4.21 -23.60 -8.08
N ALA A 20 -3.53 -24.59 -8.69
CA ALA A 20 -2.95 -25.72 -7.95
C ALA A 20 -1.83 -25.28 -7.01
N LEU A 21 -0.97 -24.35 -7.42
CA LEU A 21 0.07 -23.77 -6.56
C LEU A 21 -0.54 -23.02 -5.37
N TYR A 22 -1.59 -22.22 -5.60
CA TYR A 22 -2.29 -21.52 -4.53
C TYR A 22 -2.97 -22.49 -3.55
N ALA A 23 -3.71 -23.48 -4.06
CA ALA A 23 -4.33 -24.51 -3.22
C ALA A 23 -3.29 -25.33 -2.44
N GLY A 24 -2.18 -25.69 -3.10
CA GLY A 24 -1.05 -26.37 -2.49
C GLY A 24 -0.41 -25.54 -1.37
N LEU A 25 -0.21 -24.23 -1.58
CA LEU A 25 0.27 -23.31 -0.55
C LEU A 25 -0.65 -23.32 0.67
N LEU A 26 -1.96 -23.18 0.48
CA LEU A 26 -2.93 -23.21 1.58
C LEU A 26 -2.88 -24.53 2.34
N ALA A 27 -2.84 -25.66 1.62
CA ALA A 27 -2.73 -26.99 2.23
C ALA A 27 -1.43 -27.16 3.02
N LEU A 28 -0.31 -26.66 2.51
CA LEU A 28 0.99 -26.72 3.19
C LEU A 28 1.01 -25.86 4.46
N VAL A 29 0.42 -24.66 4.42
CA VAL A 29 0.29 -23.78 5.59
C VAL A 29 -0.60 -24.42 6.65
N VAL A 30 -1.76 -24.96 6.26
CA VAL A 30 -2.66 -25.68 7.19
C VAL A 30 -1.95 -26.89 7.80
N ARG A 31 -1.25 -27.69 6.98
CA ARG A 31 -0.46 -28.83 7.46
C ARG A 31 0.60 -28.41 8.47
N ALA A 32 1.28 -27.29 8.26
CA ALA A 32 2.23 -26.76 9.23
C ALA A 32 1.51 -26.33 10.52
N LEU A 33 0.41 -25.59 10.44
CA LEU A 33 -0.34 -25.11 11.60
C LEU A 33 -0.83 -26.23 12.53
N VAL A 34 -1.17 -27.41 11.99
CA VAL A 34 -1.65 -28.56 12.77
C VAL A 34 -0.55 -29.57 13.11
N ALA A 35 0.69 -29.33 12.68
CA ALA A 35 1.79 -30.23 12.98
C ALA A 35 2.20 -30.12 14.46
N ALA A 36 2.43 -31.26 15.10
CA ALA A 36 2.92 -31.31 16.49
C ALA A 36 4.30 -30.66 16.65
N GLN A 37 5.11 -30.66 15.58
CA GLN A 37 6.42 -30.04 15.52
C GLN A 37 6.62 -29.40 14.14
N ILE A 38 7.23 -28.21 14.16
CA ILE A 38 7.62 -27.49 12.94
C ILE A 38 9.11 -27.72 12.68
N GLY A 39 9.43 -28.16 11.47
CA GLY A 39 10.80 -28.27 11.00
C GLY A 39 10.92 -28.04 9.50
N LEU A 40 12.09 -28.34 8.93
CA LEU A 40 12.38 -28.10 7.52
C LEU A 40 11.39 -28.77 6.56
N TRP A 41 10.86 -29.95 6.92
CA TRP A 41 9.85 -30.66 6.14
C TRP A 41 8.51 -29.95 6.03
N GLN A 42 8.20 -29.05 6.96
CA GLN A 42 7.03 -28.18 6.93
C GLN A 42 7.35 -26.88 6.19
N LEU A 43 8.51 -26.28 6.49
CA LEU A 43 8.85 -24.92 6.05
C LEU A 43 9.34 -24.86 4.60
N ILE A 44 10.24 -25.74 4.17
CA ILE A 44 10.83 -25.68 2.82
C ILE A 44 9.76 -25.76 1.72
N PRO A 45 8.75 -26.65 1.79
CA PRO A 45 7.68 -26.67 0.79
C PRO A 45 6.89 -25.36 0.72
N ILE A 46 6.62 -24.71 1.86
CA ILE A 46 5.91 -23.43 1.90
C ILE A 46 6.74 -22.36 1.18
N VAL A 47 8.04 -22.27 1.52
CA VAL A 47 8.96 -21.32 0.89
C VAL A 47 9.03 -21.57 -0.62
N ALA A 48 9.25 -22.81 -1.04
CA ALA A 48 9.39 -23.16 -2.45
C ALA A 48 8.12 -22.83 -3.25
N VAL A 49 6.95 -23.27 -2.76
CA VAL A 49 5.67 -23.05 -3.46
C VAL A 49 5.32 -21.57 -3.51
N LEU A 50 5.50 -20.81 -2.43
CA LEU A 50 5.21 -19.36 -2.44
C LEU A 50 6.18 -18.58 -3.33
N CYS A 51 7.47 -18.96 -3.38
CA CYS A 51 8.42 -18.37 -4.33
C CYS A 51 8.00 -18.62 -5.79
N VAL A 52 7.68 -19.87 -6.14
CA VAL A 52 7.22 -20.23 -7.49
C VAL A 52 5.91 -19.52 -7.82
N LEU A 53 4.96 -19.48 -6.88
CA LEU A 53 3.69 -18.80 -7.07
C LEU A 53 3.89 -17.29 -7.23
N GLY A 54 4.77 -16.66 -6.46
CA GLY A 54 5.02 -15.23 -6.53
C GLY A 54 5.69 -14.77 -7.83
N LEU A 55 6.50 -15.64 -8.45
CA LEU A 55 7.01 -15.41 -9.81
C LEU A 55 5.90 -15.43 -10.87
N ARG A 56 4.76 -16.06 -10.57
CA ARG A 56 3.63 -16.21 -11.50
C ARG A 56 2.50 -15.22 -11.22
N ASP A 57 2.30 -14.87 -9.95
CA ASP A 57 1.21 -14.02 -9.46
C ASP A 57 1.74 -13.02 -8.41
N LYS A 58 1.90 -11.77 -8.84
CA LYS A 58 2.32 -10.66 -7.99
C LYS A 58 1.31 -10.36 -6.88
N THR A 59 0.02 -10.46 -7.19
CA THR A 59 -1.05 -10.17 -6.25
C THR A 59 -0.98 -11.12 -5.06
N ILE A 60 -0.79 -12.42 -5.30
CA ILE A 60 -0.64 -13.40 -4.22
C ILE A 60 0.66 -13.17 -3.43
N PHE A 61 1.78 -12.88 -4.11
CA PHE A 61 3.05 -12.60 -3.43
C PHE A 61 2.94 -11.42 -2.44
N LEU A 62 2.26 -10.35 -2.86
CA LEU A 62 2.03 -9.16 -2.04
C LEU A 62 0.99 -9.40 -0.96
N ALA A 63 -0.10 -10.11 -1.27
CA ALA A 63 -1.13 -10.49 -0.30
C ALA A 63 -0.58 -11.38 0.82
N ALA A 64 0.38 -12.26 0.49
CA ALA A 64 1.11 -13.07 1.47
C ALA A 64 2.13 -12.25 2.29
N ARG A 65 2.32 -10.96 1.97
CA ARG A 65 3.30 -10.06 2.60
C ARG A 65 4.68 -10.70 2.67
N SER A 66 5.12 -11.20 1.52
CA SER A 66 6.30 -12.05 1.41
C SER A 66 7.58 -11.34 1.86
N GLU A 67 7.63 -10.02 1.79
CA GLU A 67 8.73 -9.22 2.36
C GLU A 67 8.90 -9.40 3.87
N HIS A 68 7.82 -9.78 4.57
CA HIS A 68 7.84 -10.00 6.01
C HIS A 68 7.64 -11.48 6.37
N TYR A 69 6.50 -12.08 6.01
CA TYR A 69 6.12 -13.40 6.51
C TYR A 69 6.87 -14.54 5.82
N LEU A 70 7.03 -14.48 4.49
CA LEU A 70 7.86 -15.48 3.80
C LEU A 70 9.30 -15.40 4.27
N LEU A 71 9.84 -14.19 4.46
CA LEU A 71 11.19 -14.04 4.99
C LEU A 71 11.33 -14.60 6.41
N MET A 72 10.35 -14.40 7.29
CA MET A 72 10.33 -15.04 8.61
C MET A 72 10.35 -16.57 8.50
N VAL A 73 9.58 -17.16 7.58
CA VAL A 73 9.62 -18.62 7.34
C VAL A 73 11.00 -19.06 6.84
N VAL A 74 11.65 -18.27 5.98
CA VAL A 74 13.03 -18.56 5.54
C VAL A 74 14.01 -18.52 6.73
N VAL A 75 13.90 -17.54 7.63
CA VAL A 75 14.70 -17.48 8.86
C VAL A 75 14.49 -18.73 9.72
N PHE A 76 13.25 -19.21 9.83
CA PHE A 76 12.93 -20.40 10.63
C PHE A 76 13.55 -21.69 10.08
N CYS A 77 13.99 -21.70 8.82
CA CYS A 77 14.81 -22.79 8.28
C CYS A 77 16.24 -22.84 8.85
N PHE A 78 16.70 -21.78 9.52
CA PHE A 78 18.00 -21.69 10.17
C PHE A 78 17.82 -21.76 11.69
N ALA A 79 17.57 -22.96 12.21
CA ALA A 79 17.17 -23.15 13.62
C ALA A 79 18.17 -22.56 14.64
N SER A 80 19.48 -22.58 14.36
CA SER A 80 20.51 -21.99 15.23
C SER A 80 20.44 -20.46 15.30
N ASP A 81 20.02 -19.83 14.21
CA ASP A 81 20.00 -18.37 14.04
C ASP A 81 18.59 -17.78 14.15
N LEU A 82 17.59 -18.60 14.51
CA LEU A 82 16.17 -18.28 14.40
C LEU A 82 15.83 -16.94 15.05
N PHE A 83 16.19 -16.77 16.33
CA PHE A 83 15.85 -15.56 17.08
C PHE A 83 16.64 -14.34 16.61
N ALA A 84 17.93 -14.51 16.31
CA ALA A 84 18.77 -13.42 15.83
C ALA A 84 18.31 -12.91 14.46
N GLY A 85 18.06 -13.83 13.52
CA GLY A 85 17.52 -13.51 12.20
C GLY A 85 16.13 -12.87 12.27
N ALA A 86 15.23 -13.39 13.12
CA ALA A 86 13.89 -12.83 13.27
C ALA A 86 13.94 -11.41 13.88
N LYS A 87 14.86 -11.15 14.82
CA LYS A 87 15.12 -9.79 15.32
C LYS A 87 15.56 -8.86 14.20
N VAL A 88 16.44 -9.29 13.30
CA VAL A 88 16.85 -8.47 12.14
C VAL A 88 15.64 -8.11 11.28
N VAL A 89 14.81 -9.09 10.92
CA VAL A 89 13.60 -8.84 10.12
C VAL A 89 12.70 -7.82 10.82
N GLN A 90 12.39 -8.01 12.11
CA GLN A 90 11.51 -7.12 12.86
C GLN A 90 12.09 -5.70 13.00
N LEU A 91 13.39 -5.58 13.30
CA LEU A 91 14.08 -4.28 13.39
C LEU A 91 14.05 -3.54 12.06
N MET A 92 14.40 -4.24 10.97
CA MET A 92 14.45 -3.63 9.65
C MET A 92 13.06 -3.18 9.19
N VAL A 93 12.02 -3.95 9.50
CA VAL A 93 10.63 -3.54 9.26
C VAL A 93 10.29 -2.23 9.97
N TRP A 94 10.60 -2.09 11.26
CA TRP A 94 10.35 -0.84 12.01
C TRP A 94 11.18 0.32 11.50
N ILE A 95 12.49 0.12 11.28
CA ILE A 95 13.40 1.15 10.78
C ILE A 95 13.03 1.59 9.37
N GLY A 96 12.68 0.66 8.47
CA GLY A 96 12.23 0.95 7.12
C GLY A 96 10.91 1.72 7.12
N ALA A 97 9.95 1.30 7.95
CA ALA A 97 8.69 2.00 8.15
C ALA A 97 8.90 3.44 8.64
N ALA A 98 9.78 3.66 9.62
CA ALA A 98 10.11 5.00 10.12
C ALA A 98 10.82 5.84 9.04
N THR A 99 11.77 5.26 8.31
CA THR A 99 12.53 5.92 7.24
C THR A 99 11.62 6.42 6.13
N SER A 100 10.62 5.63 5.75
CA SER A 100 9.67 6.04 4.71
C SER A 100 8.81 7.25 5.07
N LYS A 101 8.68 7.56 6.37
CA LYS A 101 7.94 8.72 6.89
C LYS A 101 8.76 10.02 6.86
N LEU A 102 10.03 9.96 6.48
CA LEU A 102 10.91 11.12 6.28
C LEU A 102 10.58 11.88 4.98
N THR A 103 9.30 12.20 4.78
CA THR A 103 8.78 12.89 3.60
C THR A 103 7.77 13.98 3.99
N ARG A 104 7.39 14.79 3.00
CA ARG A 104 6.32 15.80 3.17
C ARG A 104 4.91 15.19 3.18
N HIS A 105 4.78 13.89 2.89
CA HIS A 105 3.49 13.20 2.84
C HIS A 105 2.94 12.91 4.24
N PHE A 106 3.80 12.40 5.13
CA PHE A 106 3.38 11.84 6.42
C PHE A 106 2.61 12.81 7.34
N PRO A 107 2.89 14.13 7.39
CA PRO A 107 2.06 15.06 8.14
C PRO A 107 0.58 15.06 7.74
N ASN A 108 0.26 14.90 6.45
CA ASN A 108 -1.13 14.83 5.99
C ASN A 108 -1.75 13.48 6.37
N VAL A 109 -0.99 12.39 6.28
CA VAL A 109 -1.43 11.06 6.78
C VAL A 109 -1.77 11.16 8.27
N MET A 110 -0.90 11.76 9.08
CA MET A 110 -1.13 11.93 10.51
C MET A 110 -2.39 12.73 10.81
N ALA A 111 -2.63 13.84 10.08
CA ALA A 111 -3.86 14.62 10.23
C ALA A 111 -5.13 13.79 9.95
N ILE A 112 -5.10 12.99 8.89
CA ILE A 112 -6.23 12.14 8.48
C ILE A 112 -6.42 11.00 9.49
N MET A 113 -5.33 10.34 9.88
CA MET A 113 -5.36 9.26 10.87
C MET A 113 -5.95 9.75 12.18
N GLN A 114 -5.45 10.85 12.72
CA GLN A 114 -5.92 11.33 14.01
C GLN A 114 -7.32 11.96 13.96
N SER A 115 -7.74 12.50 12.80
CA SER A 115 -9.11 13.02 12.65
C SER A 115 -10.17 11.92 12.51
N ASN A 116 -9.79 10.73 12.02
CA ASN A 116 -10.66 9.56 11.88
C ASN A 116 -10.55 8.56 13.04
N ASN A 117 -9.78 8.88 14.07
CA ASN A 117 -9.61 8.01 15.23
C ASN A 117 -10.95 7.80 15.97
N PRO A 118 -11.45 6.54 16.10
CA PRO A 118 -12.74 6.24 16.72
C PRO A 118 -12.85 6.59 18.22
N ILE A 119 -11.71 6.63 18.92
CA ILE A 119 -11.65 6.90 20.37
C ILE A 119 -11.46 8.39 20.63
N GLN A 120 -10.67 9.08 19.81
CA GLN A 120 -10.46 10.52 19.93
C GLN A 120 -11.65 11.30 19.36
N ARG A 121 -12.59 11.70 20.23
CA ARG A 121 -13.84 12.39 19.89
C ARG A 121 -13.80 13.92 20.01
N SER A 122 -12.68 14.51 20.44
CA SER A 122 -12.55 15.96 20.59
C SER A 122 -12.61 16.69 19.26
N THR A 123 -13.68 17.45 19.02
CA THR A 123 -13.84 18.28 17.82
C THR A 123 -12.76 19.36 17.72
N ARG A 124 -12.34 19.94 18.85
CA ARG A 124 -11.26 20.93 18.90
C ARG A 124 -9.94 20.34 18.43
N PHE A 125 -9.60 19.13 18.88
CA PHE A 125 -8.39 18.43 18.46
C PHE A 125 -8.44 18.12 16.96
N ARG A 126 -9.55 17.56 16.47
CA ARG A 126 -9.73 17.25 15.04
C ARG A 126 -9.55 18.48 14.15
N LYS A 127 -10.13 19.62 14.54
CA LYS A 127 -9.97 20.89 13.82
C LYS A 127 -8.53 21.41 13.86
N ALA A 128 -7.83 21.25 14.99
CA ALA A 128 -6.45 21.70 15.16
C ALA A 128 -5.42 20.92 14.31
N LEU A 129 -5.80 19.78 13.73
CA LEU A 129 -4.97 19.03 12.78
C LEU A 129 -4.88 19.71 11.40
N TYR A 130 -5.77 20.67 11.14
CA TYR A 130 -5.84 21.46 9.90
C TYR A 130 -5.45 22.92 10.17
N ARG A 131 -4.96 23.63 9.14
CA ARG A 131 -4.48 25.01 9.29
C ARG A 131 -5.57 25.96 9.76
N ASN A 132 -6.76 25.90 9.15
CA ASN A 132 -7.91 26.70 9.53
C ASN A 132 -9.22 25.99 9.12
N TYR A 133 -9.72 25.06 9.93
CA TYR A 133 -10.96 24.36 9.59
C TYR A 133 -12.18 25.29 9.68
N PRO A 134 -13.12 25.28 8.69
CA PRO A 134 -13.18 24.40 7.52
C PRO A 134 -12.51 24.97 6.25
N ASP A 135 -12.08 26.23 6.26
CA ASP A 135 -11.68 26.97 5.04
C ASP A 135 -10.29 26.59 4.50
N ASP A 136 -9.41 26.08 5.36
CA ASP A 136 -8.09 25.57 5.02
C ASP A 136 -7.80 24.20 5.64
N LEU A 137 -7.96 23.16 4.82
CA LEU A 137 -7.77 21.76 5.17
C LEU A 137 -6.34 21.25 4.95
N ARG A 138 -5.37 22.12 4.67
CA ARG A 138 -3.96 21.72 4.66
C ARG A 138 -3.51 21.33 6.06
N GLY A 139 -2.56 20.40 6.15
CA GLY A 139 -2.01 19.94 7.43
C GLY A 139 -1.43 21.09 8.27
N SER A 140 -1.77 21.10 9.56
CA SER A 140 -1.31 22.12 10.51
C SER A 140 0.10 21.84 11.03
N ARG A 141 0.66 22.81 11.77
CA ARG A 141 1.91 22.60 12.53
C ARG A 141 1.76 21.51 13.59
N LEU A 142 0.58 21.38 14.22
CA LEU A 142 0.31 20.31 15.18
C LEU A 142 0.40 18.93 14.51
N ALA A 143 -0.24 18.77 13.35
CA ALA A 143 -0.16 17.52 12.60
C ALA A 143 1.28 17.17 12.19
N ALA A 144 2.06 18.17 11.75
CA ALA A 144 3.47 17.99 11.45
C ALA A 144 4.30 17.57 12.68
N THR A 145 4.10 18.24 13.83
CA THR A 145 4.79 17.88 15.08
C THR A 145 4.45 16.46 15.50
N LEU A 146 3.16 16.08 15.49
CA LEU A 146 2.74 14.71 15.83
C LEU A 146 3.36 13.68 14.88
N ALA A 147 3.40 13.97 13.58
CA ALA A 147 4.01 13.11 12.58
C ALA A 147 5.52 12.90 12.82
N HIS A 148 6.26 13.98 13.07
CA HIS A 148 7.70 13.90 13.32
C HIS A 148 8.02 13.24 14.66
N THR A 149 7.25 13.51 15.72
CA THR A 149 7.41 12.83 17.02
C THR A 149 7.12 11.34 16.88
N ALA A 150 6.05 10.94 16.19
CA ALA A 150 5.74 9.54 15.94
C ALA A 150 6.88 8.86 15.16
N THR A 151 7.42 9.52 14.13
CA THR A 151 8.56 9.01 13.35
C THR A 151 9.81 8.84 14.24
N ALA A 152 10.10 9.80 15.11
CA ALA A 152 11.23 9.72 16.03
C ALA A 152 11.05 8.56 17.03
N VAL A 153 9.87 8.40 17.61
CA VAL A 153 9.56 7.27 18.50
C VAL A 153 9.74 5.94 17.77
N GLU A 154 9.27 5.85 16.51
CA GLU A 154 9.41 4.66 15.66
C GLU A 154 10.86 4.31 15.31
N PHE A 155 11.80 5.25 15.40
CA PHE A 155 13.24 4.96 15.36
C PHE A 155 13.81 4.62 16.74
N LEU A 156 13.37 5.32 17.79
CA LEU A 156 13.98 5.23 19.11
C LEU A 156 13.69 3.89 19.80
N PHE A 157 12.43 3.42 19.81
CA PHE A 157 12.13 2.16 20.48
C PHE A 157 12.85 0.95 19.83
N PRO A 158 12.89 0.75 18.50
CA PRO A 158 13.54 -0.44 17.95
C PRO A 158 15.06 -0.38 18.16
N LEU A 159 15.69 0.79 18.03
CA LEU A 159 17.13 0.92 18.30
C LEU A 159 17.44 0.65 19.78
N THR A 160 16.60 1.15 20.71
CA THR A 160 16.76 0.86 22.13
C THR A 160 16.63 -0.65 22.40
N LEU A 161 15.63 -1.31 21.83
CA LEU A 161 15.43 -2.76 21.96
C LEU A 161 16.56 -3.57 21.30
N ALA A 162 17.16 -3.07 20.23
CA ALA A 162 18.26 -3.73 19.53
C ALA A 162 19.54 -3.79 20.37
N PHE A 163 19.82 -2.75 21.16
CA PHE A 163 21.08 -2.61 21.89
C PHE A 163 20.97 -2.86 23.40
N THR A 164 19.76 -2.86 23.96
CA THR A 164 19.50 -3.25 25.36
C THR A 164 18.89 -4.65 25.42
N VAL A 165 19.17 -5.40 26.49
CA VAL A 165 18.65 -6.79 26.66
C VAL A 165 17.74 -6.94 27.87
N SER A 166 17.83 -6.03 28.84
CA SER A 166 17.08 -6.08 30.10
C SER A 166 17.14 -4.74 30.83
N GLY A 167 16.44 -4.65 31.96
CA GLY A 167 16.43 -3.49 32.83
C GLY A 167 15.38 -2.44 32.46
N PRO A 168 15.30 -1.34 33.24
CA PRO A 168 14.21 -0.37 33.11
C PRO A 168 14.10 0.27 31.72
N LEU A 169 15.23 0.67 31.12
CA LEU A 169 15.25 1.27 29.79
C LEU A 169 14.68 0.32 28.72
N HIS A 170 15.07 -0.95 28.76
CA HIS A 170 14.56 -1.97 27.84
C HIS A 170 13.07 -2.19 28.04
N GLY A 171 12.62 -2.34 29.29
CA GLY A 171 11.20 -2.49 29.64
C GLY A 171 10.36 -1.30 29.19
N THR A 172 10.88 -0.07 29.34
CA THR A 172 10.23 1.14 28.83
C THR A 172 10.12 1.11 27.31
N ALA A 173 11.18 0.72 26.59
CA ALA A 173 11.13 0.62 25.13
C ALA A 173 10.10 -0.43 24.64
N LEU A 174 9.98 -1.58 25.34
CA LEU A 174 8.93 -2.57 25.07
C LEU A 174 7.54 -1.98 25.30
N ALA A 175 7.32 -1.30 26.43
CA ALA A 175 6.04 -0.67 26.72
C ALA A 175 5.67 0.41 25.68
N VAL A 176 6.64 1.25 25.29
CA VAL A 176 6.46 2.26 24.23
C VAL A 176 6.13 1.60 22.90
N MET A 177 6.80 0.52 22.52
CA MET A 177 6.51 -0.25 21.30
C MET A 177 5.06 -0.75 21.30
N VAL A 178 4.59 -1.34 22.40
CA VAL A 178 3.20 -1.80 22.53
C VAL A 178 2.22 -0.63 22.40
N ILE A 179 2.44 0.45 23.16
CA ILE A 179 1.57 1.64 23.13
C ILE A 179 1.54 2.27 21.73
N PHE A 180 2.68 2.32 21.04
CA PHE A 180 2.80 2.84 19.69
C PHE A 180 1.93 2.06 18.70
N HIS A 181 2.05 0.72 18.70
CA HIS A 181 1.24 -0.13 17.82
C HIS A 181 -0.24 -0.15 18.18
N LEU A 182 -0.60 -0.08 19.47
CA LEU A 182 -1.99 0.12 19.90
C LEU A 182 -2.52 1.47 19.40
N GLY A 183 -1.72 2.52 19.46
CA GLY A 183 -2.06 3.83 18.89
C GLY A 183 -2.38 3.75 17.39
N ILE A 184 -1.60 2.99 16.62
CA ILE A 184 -1.85 2.77 15.18
C ILE A 184 -3.17 2.03 14.96
N ILE A 185 -3.39 0.92 15.68
CA ILE A 185 -4.63 0.11 15.60
C ILE A 185 -5.86 1.01 15.83
N LEU A 186 -5.75 1.94 16.76
CA LEU A 186 -6.84 2.83 17.15
C LEU A 186 -6.96 4.10 16.29
N SER A 187 -6.09 4.32 15.30
CA SER A 187 -6.09 5.58 14.54
C SER A 187 -6.89 5.50 13.24
N VAL A 188 -6.90 4.39 12.50
CA VAL A 188 -7.73 4.24 11.29
C VAL A 188 -8.15 2.78 11.13
N PRO A 189 -9.46 2.44 11.20
CA PRO A 189 -9.92 1.08 10.97
C PRO A 189 -10.17 0.75 9.47
N MET A 190 -9.93 1.67 8.52
CA MET A 190 -10.11 1.42 7.09
C MET A 190 -8.84 0.90 6.42
N GLY A 191 -8.88 -0.33 5.89
CA GLY A 191 -7.87 -0.88 4.99
C GLY A 191 -6.47 -1.05 5.60
N VAL A 192 -6.36 -0.90 6.92
CA VAL A 192 -5.12 -1.04 7.68
C VAL A 192 -4.94 -2.53 8.01
N PRO A 193 -3.75 -3.14 7.81
CA PRO A 193 -3.46 -4.48 8.30
C PRO A 193 -3.38 -4.47 9.83
N LEU A 194 -4.54 -4.44 10.49
CA LEU A 194 -4.66 -4.46 11.95
C LEU A 194 -4.01 -5.73 12.50
N GLU A 195 -4.19 -6.84 11.79
CA GLU A 195 -3.55 -8.13 12.07
C GLU A 195 -2.01 -8.01 12.08
N TRP A 196 -1.43 -7.20 11.20
CA TRP A 196 0.02 -7.00 11.17
C TRP A 196 0.53 -6.19 12.36
N ASN A 197 -0.21 -5.21 12.85
CA ASN A 197 0.17 -4.50 14.06
C ASN A 197 0.09 -5.40 15.30
N ILE A 198 -0.90 -6.29 15.36
CA ILE A 198 -0.97 -7.34 16.39
C ILE A 198 0.26 -8.25 16.30
N MET A 199 0.64 -8.67 15.09
CA MET A 199 1.85 -9.46 14.88
C MET A 199 3.12 -8.70 15.28
N CYS A 200 3.25 -7.40 14.98
CA CYS A 200 4.39 -6.58 15.43
C CYS A 200 4.48 -6.48 16.96
N ILE A 201 3.35 -6.37 17.66
CA ILE A 201 3.31 -6.42 19.14
C ILE A 201 3.77 -7.78 19.64
N TYR A 202 3.17 -8.85 19.12
CA TYR A 202 3.49 -10.21 19.54
C TYR A 202 4.96 -10.56 19.28
N THR A 203 5.45 -10.35 18.07
CA THR A 203 6.86 -10.56 17.70
C THR A 203 7.80 -9.68 18.49
N GLY A 204 7.44 -8.42 18.76
CA GLY A 204 8.21 -7.53 19.61
C GLY A 204 8.38 -8.08 21.04
N LEU A 205 7.28 -8.51 21.65
CA LEU A 205 7.29 -9.08 23.01
C LEU A 205 8.02 -10.43 23.07
N VAL A 206 7.86 -11.30 22.07
CA VAL A 206 8.56 -12.58 22.02
C VAL A 206 10.05 -12.38 21.77
N LEU A 207 10.42 -11.67 20.70
CA LEU A 207 11.80 -11.53 20.28
C LEU A 207 12.59 -10.65 21.25
N PHE A 208 12.08 -9.47 21.60
CA PHE A 208 12.82 -8.52 22.44
C PHE A 208 12.51 -8.67 23.92
N GLY A 209 11.33 -9.17 24.30
CA GLY A 209 11.01 -9.47 25.70
C GLY A 209 11.48 -10.85 26.14
N ALA A 210 10.79 -11.91 25.69
CA ALA A 210 11.05 -13.28 26.15
C ALA A 210 12.44 -13.80 25.75
N HIS A 211 12.94 -13.35 24.59
CA HIS A 211 14.27 -13.70 24.07
C HIS A 211 15.20 -12.48 24.00
N GLY A 212 15.03 -11.51 24.91
CA GLY A 212 15.78 -10.25 24.92
C GLY A 212 17.30 -10.41 25.01
N ASP A 213 17.78 -11.52 25.58
CA ASP A 213 19.18 -11.89 25.74
C ASP A 213 19.91 -12.19 24.42
N VAL A 214 19.19 -12.66 23.38
CA VAL A 214 19.77 -12.97 22.07
C VAL A 214 20.13 -11.68 21.31
N ARG A 215 21.33 -11.58 20.74
CA ARG A 215 21.70 -10.39 19.94
C ARG A 215 21.21 -10.53 18.50
N PHE A 216 20.74 -9.45 17.89
CA PHE A 216 20.29 -9.51 16.49
C PHE A 216 21.44 -9.79 15.50
N TRP A 217 22.69 -9.51 15.91
CA TRP A 217 23.89 -9.76 15.11
C TRP A 217 24.56 -11.11 15.39
N SER A 218 24.06 -11.92 16.34
CA SER A 218 24.59 -13.27 16.59
C SER A 218 23.98 -14.26 15.59
N ILE A 219 24.34 -14.09 14.31
CA ILE A 219 23.95 -14.97 13.21
C ILE A 219 25.20 -15.65 12.69
N ASP A 220 25.24 -16.98 12.80
CA ASP A 220 26.40 -17.78 12.38
C ASP A 220 26.36 -18.10 10.89
N SER A 221 25.17 -18.32 10.32
CA SER A 221 25.00 -18.68 8.90
C SER A 221 25.29 -17.51 7.95
N PRO A 222 26.36 -17.57 7.12
CA PRO A 222 26.66 -16.51 6.15
C PRO A 222 25.57 -16.39 5.07
N LEU A 223 24.92 -17.50 4.74
CA LEU A 223 23.82 -17.53 3.78
C LEU A 223 22.62 -16.73 4.31
N LEU A 224 22.28 -16.91 5.58
CA LEU A 224 21.17 -16.16 6.18
C LEU A 224 21.47 -14.66 6.22
N VAL A 225 22.70 -14.28 6.59
CA VAL A 225 23.15 -12.88 6.55
C VAL A 225 23.00 -12.30 5.14
N ALA A 226 23.45 -13.01 4.11
CA ALA A 226 23.35 -12.56 2.72
C ALA A 226 21.88 -12.35 2.28
N ILE A 227 20.98 -13.27 2.64
CA ILE A 227 19.54 -13.17 2.36
C ILE A 227 18.95 -11.93 3.07
N LEU A 228 19.24 -11.76 4.36
CA LEU A 228 18.75 -10.63 5.14
C LEU A 228 19.24 -9.29 4.58
N VAL A 229 20.52 -9.17 4.22
CA VAL A 229 21.07 -7.96 3.59
C VAL A 229 20.37 -7.68 2.25
N ALA A 230 20.20 -8.69 1.41
CA ALA A 230 19.57 -8.51 0.11
C ALA A 230 18.10 -8.05 0.24
N VAL A 231 17.31 -8.70 1.09
CA VAL A 231 15.86 -8.46 1.18
C VAL A 231 15.53 -7.29 2.11
N MET A 232 16.18 -7.18 3.27
CA MET A 232 15.82 -6.20 4.32
C MET A 232 16.59 -4.89 4.25
N LEU A 233 17.75 -4.86 3.58
CA LEU A 233 18.52 -3.62 3.41
C LEU A 233 18.48 -3.15 1.95
N LEU A 234 18.97 -3.96 1.00
CA LEU A 234 19.08 -3.53 -0.39
C LEU A 234 17.71 -3.34 -1.04
N GLY A 235 16.75 -4.24 -0.79
CA GLY A 235 15.37 -4.13 -1.29
C GLY A 235 14.72 -2.78 -0.94
N PRO A 236 14.58 -2.43 0.36
CA PRO A 236 14.02 -1.16 0.79
C PRO A 236 14.79 0.06 0.29
N VAL A 237 16.13 0.02 0.33
CA VAL A 237 16.96 1.13 -0.18
C VAL A 237 16.69 1.37 -1.66
N LEU A 238 16.77 0.32 -2.48
CA LEU A 238 16.51 0.40 -3.92
C LEU A 238 15.07 0.84 -4.19
N GLY A 239 14.09 0.36 -3.43
CA GLY A 239 12.69 0.73 -3.62
C GLY A 239 12.35 2.15 -3.21
N ASN A 240 13.07 2.74 -2.25
CA ASN A 240 12.96 4.16 -1.94
C ASN A 240 13.70 5.05 -2.95
N LEU A 241 14.71 4.54 -3.64
CA LEU A 241 15.42 5.25 -4.72
C LEU A 241 14.73 5.12 -6.08
N ARG A 242 14.13 3.96 -6.36
CA ARG A 242 13.47 3.57 -7.61
C ARG A 242 12.09 2.98 -7.32
N PRO A 243 11.15 3.82 -6.81
CA PRO A 243 9.78 3.36 -6.53
C PRO A 243 9.06 2.90 -7.79
N ASP A 244 9.52 3.30 -8.99
CA ASP A 244 9.05 2.81 -10.29
C ASP A 244 9.32 1.31 -10.53
N LYS A 245 10.23 0.71 -9.75
CA LYS A 245 10.64 -0.70 -9.91
C LYS A 245 10.18 -1.60 -8.78
N ILE A 246 10.13 -1.07 -7.56
CA ILE A 246 9.81 -1.85 -6.36
C ILE A 246 8.62 -1.22 -5.66
N SER A 247 7.56 -2.01 -5.55
CA SER A 247 6.32 -1.63 -4.85
C SER A 247 6.61 -1.17 -3.41
N PHE A 248 5.68 -0.39 -2.87
CA PHE A 248 5.77 0.19 -1.54
C PHE A 248 5.89 -0.86 -0.42
N LEU A 249 5.28 -2.05 -0.58
CA LEU A 249 5.33 -3.14 0.41
C LEU A 249 6.76 -3.66 0.61
N PRO A 250 7.45 -4.23 -0.40
CA PRO A 250 8.87 -4.58 -0.28
C PRO A 250 9.79 -3.40 0.02
N SER A 251 9.36 -2.17 -0.28
CA SER A 251 10.10 -0.95 0.04
C SER A 251 9.95 -0.47 1.50
N MET A 252 9.12 -1.15 2.30
CA MET A 252 8.76 -0.77 3.67
C MET A 252 8.17 0.63 3.79
N ARG A 253 7.46 1.12 2.76
CA ARG A 253 6.82 2.44 2.74
C ARG A 253 5.45 2.44 3.45
N TYR A 254 5.35 1.69 4.54
CA TYR A 254 4.10 1.46 5.26
C TYR A 254 3.58 2.74 5.90
N TYR A 255 2.34 3.12 5.57
CA TYR A 255 1.65 4.27 6.15
C TYR A 255 2.37 5.62 6.01
N ALA A 256 3.27 5.74 5.02
CA ALA A 256 4.07 6.95 4.84
C ALA A 256 3.34 8.06 4.07
N GLY A 257 2.23 7.76 3.40
CA GLY A 257 1.56 8.69 2.48
C GLY A 257 2.13 8.66 1.06
N ASN A 258 3.19 7.87 0.84
CA ASN A 258 3.99 7.84 -0.38
C ASN A 258 3.85 6.50 -1.12
N TRP A 259 2.68 6.28 -1.71
CA TRP A 259 2.38 5.14 -2.57
C TRP A 259 1.89 5.62 -3.94
N ALA A 260 2.05 4.76 -4.94
CA ALA A 260 1.52 4.99 -6.27
C ALA A 260 -0.02 4.95 -6.25
N ALA A 261 -0.65 5.75 -7.10
CA ALA A 261 -2.10 5.88 -7.17
C ALA A 261 -2.55 6.01 -8.62
N SER A 262 -3.83 5.79 -8.90
CA SER A 262 -4.38 6.09 -10.23
C SER A 262 -5.86 6.44 -10.20
N VAL A 263 -6.31 7.14 -11.23
CA VAL A 263 -7.73 7.42 -11.51
C VAL A 263 -8.10 6.77 -12.84
N TRP A 264 -9.28 6.17 -12.91
CA TRP A 264 -9.82 5.51 -14.09
C TRP A 264 -11.14 6.20 -14.46
N LEU A 265 -11.21 6.76 -15.66
CA LEU A 265 -12.41 7.38 -16.22
C LEU A 265 -13.01 6.46 -17.28
N PHE A 266 -14.18 5.92 -16.98
CA PHE A 266 -14.97 5.15 -17.92
C PHE A 266 -15.99 6.06 -18.58
N LYS A 267 -16.14 5.95 -19.90
CA LYS A 267 -17.30 6.53 -20.57
C LYS A 267 -18.59 5.87 -20.04
N PRO A 268 -19.71 6.58 -19.94
CA PRO A 268 -20.96 6.01 -19.42
C PRO A 268 -21.31 4.68 -20.07
N GLY A 269 -21.61 3.66 -19.26
CA GLY A 269 -21.95 2.31 -19.71
C GLY A 269 -20.77 1.34 -19.90
N LYS A 270 -19.53 1.83 -19.83
CA LYS A 270 -18.31 1.01 -20.04
C LYS A 270 -17.86 0.27 -18.79
N LEU A 271 -18.27 0.70 -17.60
CA LEU A 271 -18.04 -0.05 -16.37
C LEU A 271 -18.81 -1.37 -16.35
N GLU A 272 -20.05 -1.38 -16.85
CA GLU A 272 -20.88 -2.58 -16.95
C GLU A 272 -20.34 -3.55 -17.99
N GLN A 273 -19.66 -3.05 -19.03
CA GLN A 273 -18.92 -3.88 -19.96
C GLN A 273 -17.75 -4.59 -19.27
N LEU A 274 -17.00 -3.89 -18.41
CA LEU A 274 -15.98 -4.52 -17.56
C LEU A 274 -16.59 -5.57 -16.65
N ASP A 275 -17.74 -5.28 -16.02
CA ASP A 275 -18.41 -6.21 -15.13
C ASP A 275 -18.77 -7.54 -15.80
N ARG A 276 -19.31 -7.48 -17.02
CA ARG A 276 -19.67 -8.67 -17.81
C ARG A 276 -18.46 -9.45 -18.35
N SER A 277 -17.33 -8.77 -18.55
CA SER A 277 -16.16 -9.37 -19.22
C SER A 277 -15.26 -10.16 -18.26
N PHE A 278 -15.37 -9.91 -16.94
CA PHE A 278 -14.53 -10.54 -15.93
C PHE A 278 -15.30 -11.51 -15.03
N THR A 279 -14.71 -12.67 -14.76
CA THR A 279 -15.12 -13.51 -13.63
C THR A 279 -14.60 -12.88 -12.34
N LYS A 280 -15.50 -12.32 -11.53
CA LYS A 280 -15.17 -11.61 -10.29
C LYS A 280 -15.70 -12.33 -9.07
N ALA A 281 -14.98 -12.22 -7.95
CA ALA A 281 -15.43 -12.75 -6.66
C ALA A 281 -16.52 -11.89 -6.00
N ALA A 282 -16.66 -10.63 -6.42
CA ALA A 282 -17.63 -9.68 -5.91
C ALA A 282 -18.33 -8.93 -7.06
N PRO A 283 -19.61 -8.52 -6.89
CA PRO A 283 -20.32 -7.68 -7.85
C PRO A 283 -19.79 -6.24 -7.83
N LEU A 284 -20.39 -5.32 -8.58
CA LEU A 284 -19.95 -3.91 -8.56
C LEU A 284 -20.19 -3.30 -7.18
N HIS A 285 -19.46 -2.24 -6.84
CA HIS A 285 -19.60 -1.55 -5.55
C HIS A 285 -21.02 -1.04 -5.31
N ARG A 286 -21.74 -0.65 -6.37
CA ARG A 286 -23.14 -0.25 -6.29
C ARG A 286 -24.02 -1.38 -5.77
N ASP A 287 -23.87 -2.57 -6.35
CA ASP A 287 -24.64 -3.75 -5.97
C ASP A 287 -24.25 -4.26 -4.58
N GLN A 288 -22.96 -4.17 -4.21
CA GLN A 288 -22.49 -4.55 -2.88
C GLN A 288 -23.10 -3.67 -1.77
N LEU A 289 -23.33 -2.39 -2.06
CA LEU A 289 -23.89 -1.43 -1.12
C LEU A 289 -25.42 -1.37 -1.17
N GLU A 290 -26.05 -2.00 -2.16
CA GLU A 290 -27.50 -2.02 -2.29
C GLU A 290 -28.14 -2.62 -1.02
N GLY A 291 -29.12 -1.90 -0.46
CA GLY A 291 -29.77 -2.27 0.81
C GLY A 291 -28.91 -2.08 2.07
N GLN A 292 -27.62 -1.74 1.96
CA GLN A 292 -26.75 -1.40 3.09
C GLN A 292 -26.66 0.11 3.33
N ILE A 293 -26.95 0.91 2.31
CA ILE A 293 -26.98 2.37 2.37
C ILE A 293 -28.38 2.90 2.05
N GLU A 294 -28.65 4.15 2.45
CA GLU A 294 -29.91 4.82 2.12
C GLU A 294 -30.05 4.96 0.58
N PRO A 295 -31.23 4.67 0.01
CA PRO A 295 -31.46 4.83 -1.43
C PRO A 295 -31.08 6.23 -1.93
N GLY A 296 -30.38 6.30 -3.06
CA GLY A 296 -29.90 7.56 -3.64
C GLY A 296 -28.63 8.13 -3.01
N THR A 297 -28.04 7.49 -1.99
CA THR A 297 -26.80 7.96 -1.33
C THR A 297 -25.53 7.26 -1.79
N TYR A 298 -25.59 6.51 -2.90
CA TYR A 298 -24.44 5.79 -3.45
C TYR A 298 -23.27 6.74 -3.75
N ASP A 299 -23.51 7.79 -4.53
CA ASP A 299 -22.45 8.72 -4.93
C ASP A 299 -21.84 9.44 -3.72
N LEU A 300 -22.66 9.81 -2.73
CA LEU A 300 -22.20 10.38 -1.47
C LEU A 300 -21.34 9.40 -0.66
N SER A 301 -21.75 8.13 -0.61
CA SER A 301 -21.00 7.07 0.09
C SER A 301 -19.64 6.83 -0.58
N MET A 302 -19.63 6.80 -1.91
CA MET A 302 -18.43 6.64 -2.72
C MET A 302 -17.49 7.85 -2.62
N ALA A 303 -18.03 9.06 -2.58
CA ALA A 303 -17.27 10.29 -2.47
C ALA A 303 -16.41 10.37 -1.19
N ARG A 304 -16.75 9.62 -0.13
CA ARG A 304 -15.93 9.58 1.11
C ARG A 304 -14.52 9.03 0.85
N GLY A 305 -14.38 8.02 -0.01
CA GLY A 305 -13.08 7.48 -0.40
C GLY A 305 -12.27 8.51 -1.17
N SER A 306 -12.89 9.17 -2.16
CA SER A 306 -12.28 10.25 -2.93
C SER A 306 -11.89 11.45 -2.07
N ALA A 307 -12.72 11.82 -1.09
CA ALA A 307 -12.42 12.87 -0.13
C ALA A 307 -11.20 12.49 0.73
N MET A 308 -11.16 11.26 1.27
CA MET A 308 -9.99 10.77 2.00
C MET A 308 -8.71 10.83 1.16
N ARG A 309 -8.79 10.39 -0.11
CA ARG A 309 -7.69 10.45 -1.07
C ARG A 309 -7.19 11.88 -1.24
N ALA A 310 -8.11 12.82 -1.50
CA ALA A 310 -7.82 14.24 -1.73
C ALA A 310 -7.10 14.93 -0.57
N MET A 311 -7.29 14.45 0.67
CA MET A 311 -6.59 14.98 1.84
C MET A 311 -5.07 14.67 1.82
N HIS A 312 -4.63 13.68 1.04
CA HIS A 312 -3.21 13.33 0.85
C HIS A 312 -2.58 14.06 -0.34
N LEU A 313 -1.25 14.23 -0.34
CA LEU A 313 -0.56 14.95 -1.42
C LEU A 313 -0.73 14.27 -2.79
N HIS A 314 -0.70 12.94 -2.85
CA HIS A 314 -0.96 12.23 -4.10
C HIS A 314 -2.40 12.47 -4.59
N GLY A 315 -3.39 12.61 -3.70
CA GLY A 315 -4.76 12.94 -4.10
C GLY A 315 -4.89 14.34 -4.66
N ARG A 316 -4.17 15.31 -4.09
CA ARG A 316 -4.09 16.67 -4.66
C ARG A 316 -3.41 16.67 -6.03
N ALA A 317 -2.39 15.84 -6.21
CA ALA A 317 -1.76 15.67 -7.52
C ALA A 317 -2.76 15.09 -8.54
N LEU A 318 -3.52 14.06 -8.17
CA LEU A 318 -4.56 13.51 -9.03
C LEU A 318 -5.60 14.57 -9.39
N ALA A 319 -6.09 15.37 -8.44
CA ALA A 319 -7.06 16.44 -8.69
C ALA A 319 -6.55 17.51 -9.69
N VAL A 320 -5.27 17.88 -9.60
CA VAL A 320 -4.68 18.86 -10.54
C VAL A 320 -4.46 18.27 -11.93
N LEU A 321 -4.10 16.98 -12.00
CA LEU A 321 -3.77 16.29 -13.25
C LEU A 321 -4.99 15.68 -13.92
N GLU A 322 -6.14 15.64 -13.26
CA GLU A 322 -7.38 15.06 -13.78
C GLU A 322 -7.79 15.62 -15.15
N PRO A 323 -7.67 16.93 -15.44
CA PRO A 323 -7.98 17.47 -16.77
C PRO A 323 -7.09 16.91 -17.89
N GLU A 324 -5.90 16.37 -17.58
CA GLU A 324 -5.05 15.73 -18.59
C GLU A 324 -5.69 14.46 -19.18
N LEU A 325 -6.66 13.85 -18.48
CA LEU A 325 -7.32 12.62 -18.94
C LEU A 325 -8.27 12.87 -20.11
N TYR A 326 -8.88 14.04 -20.20
CA TYR A 326 -9.95 14.33 -21.15
C TYR A 326 -9.74 15.62 -21.94
N ARG A 327 -8.58 16.29 -21.84
CA ARG A 327 -8.32 17.58 -22.51
C ARG A 327 -8.61 17.56 -24.01
N ASP A 328 -8.13 16.55 -24.72
CA ASP A 328 -8.35 16.38 -26.16
C ASP A 328 -9.81 16.05 -26.48
N LEU A 329 -10.49 15.28 -25.62
CA LEU A 329 -11.93 15.01 -25.75
C LEU A 329 -12.76 16.28 -25.54
N ALA A 330 -12.43 17.08 -24.52
CA ALA A 330 -13.06 18.39 -24.27
C ALA A 330 -12.81 19.38 -25.42
N ALA A 331 -11.67 19.28 -26.13
CA ALA A 331 -11.43 20.11 -27.31
C ALA A 331 -12.33 19.72 -28.50
N ALA A 332 -12.80 18.48 -28.54
CA ALA A 332 -13.61 17.93 -29.63
C ALA A 332 -15.11 17.84 -29.32
N ASP A 333 -15.49 17.76 -28.05
CA ASP A 333 -16.86 17.56 -27.58
C ASP A 333 -17.27 18.66 -26.56
N PRO A 334 -18.21 19.56 -26.93
CA PRO A 334 -18.70 20.61 -26.04
C PRO A 334 -19.32 20.11 -24.73
N ASP A 335 -19.96 18.93 -24.71
CA ASP A 335 -20.56 18.37 -23.48
C ASP A 335 -19.46 17.99 -22.48
N ILE A 336 -18.38 17.38 -22.97
CA ILE A 336 -17.21 17.06 -22.15
C ILE A 336 -16.49 18.34 -21.72
N ALA A 337 -16.44 19.36 -22.57
CA ALA A 337 -15.85 20.65 -22.21
C ALA A 337 -16.60 21.33 -21.05
N GLU A 338 -17.93 21.24 -21.04
CA GLU A 338 -18.79 21.83 -20.00
C GLU A 338 -18.77 21.01 -18.71
N ARG A 339 -18.92 19.69 -18.81
CA ARG A 339 -19.06 18.78 -17.65
C ARG A 339 -17.72 18.32 -17.07
N GLY A 340 -16.64 18.37 -17.84
CA GLY A 340 -15.32 17.89 -17.43
C GLY A 340 -15.35 16.42 -17.01
N THR A 341 -14.83 16.11 -15.83
CA THR A 341 -14.86 14.76 -15.27
C THR A 341 -16.28 14.21 -15.13
N ASP A 342 -17.28 15.04 -14.85
CA ASP A 342 -18.65 14.59 -14.61
C ASP A 342 -19.33 14.02 -15.88
N ALA A 343 -18.65 14.09 -17.04
CA ALA A 343 -19.01 13.35 -18.25
C ALA A 343 -18.68 11.85 -18.18
N PHE A 344 -17.94 11.40 -17.17
CA PHE A 344 -17.40 10.05 -17.03
C PHE A 344 -17.74 9.40 -15.68
N ASP A 345 -17.75 8.07 -15.64
CA ASP A 345 -17.78 7.30 -14.42
C ASP A 345 -16.34 7.16 -13.87
N LYS A 346 -16.05 7.89 -12.79
CA LYS A 346 -14.72 7.99 -12.18
C LYS A 346 -14.53 6.99 -11.03
N PHE A 347 -13.42 6.25 -11.09
CA PHE A 347 -13.01 5.33 -10.03
C PHE A 347 -11.54 5.52 -9.62
N ASP A 348 -11.25 5.32 -8.33
CA ASP A 348 -9.88 5.10 -7.85
C ASP A 348 -9.40 3.73 -8.37
N GLY A 349 -8.17 3.65 -8.87
CA GLY A 349 -7.62 2.40 -9.39
C GLY A 349 -7.55 1.27 -8.37
N GLU A 350 -7.45 1.58 -7.08
CA GLU A 350 -7.52 0.58 -6.01
C GLU A 350 -8.86 -0.17 -6.07
N MET A 351 -9.95 0.52 -6.38
CA MET A 351 -11.28 -0.09 -6.51
C MET A 351 -11.35 -1.03 -7.71
N ILE A 352 -10.74 -0.64 -8.84
CA ILE A 352 -10.69 -1.48 -10.04
C ILE A 352 -9.82 -2.72 -9.79
N ALA A 353 -8.65 -2.56 -9.16
CA ALA A 353 -7.84 -3.70 -8.73
C ALA A 353 -8.58 -4.63 -7.76
N GLY A 354 -9.34 -4.07 -6.80
CA GLY A 354 -10.18 -4.86 -5.89
C GLY A 354 -11.20 -5.71 -6.64
N LEU A 355 -11.90 -5.12 -7.62
CA LEU A 355 -12.89 -5.83 -8.45
C LEU A 355 -12.26 -6.89 -9.36
N VAL A 356 -11.19 -6.54 -10.08
CA VAL A 356 -10.62 -7.38 -11.14
C VAL A 356 -9.65 -8.42 -10.59
N LEU A 357 -8.82 -8.05 -9.62
CA LEU A 357 -7.78 -8.94 -9.07
C LEU A 357 -8.23 -9.67 -7.80
N GLY A 358 -9.26 -9.16 -7.12
CA GLY A 358 -9.75 -9.63 -5.82
C GLY A 358 -8.96 -9.08 -4.63
N TRP A 359 -7.98 -8.21 -4.86
CA TRP A 359 -7.10 -7.64 -3.82
C TRP A 359 -6.35 -6.40 -4.35
N ASN A 360 -6.13 -5.39 -3.50
CA ASN A 360 -5.40 -4.17 -3.87
C ASN A 360 -4.36 -3.72 -2.81
N PHE A 361 -4.75 -3.67 -1.54
CA PHE A 361 -3.97 -3.16 -0.39
C PHE A 361 -3.29 -1.79 -0.62
N GLY A 362 -3.89 -0.95 -1.46
CA GLY A 362 -3.30 0.32 -1.85
C GLY A 362 -1.99 0.25 -2.65
N ASP A 363 -1.69 -0.91 -3.24
CA ASP A 363 -0.53 -1.05 -4.11
C ASP A 363 -0.82 -0.52 -5.52
N GLY A 364 -0.36 0.71 -5.78
CA GLY A 364 -0.48 1.36 -7.09
C GLY A 364 0.13 0.59 -8.26
N HIS A 365 1.05 -0.33 -8.01
CA HIS A 365 1.59 -1.19 -9.07
C HIS A 365 0.68 -2.38 -9.40
N LEU A 366 -0.48 -2.53 -8.76
CA LEU A 366 -1.50 -3.50 -9.16
C LEU A 366 -2.57 -2.89 -10.08
N HIS A 367 -2.67 -1.57 -10.13
CA HIS A 367 -3.63 -0.85 -10.98
C HIS A 367 -2.94 0.19 -11.87
N HIS A 368 -1.80 -0.23 -12.44
CA HIS A 368 -1.05 0.52 -13.43
C HIS A 368 -1.31 0.01 -14.85
N GLU A 369 -0.47 0.38 -15.81
CA GLU A 369 -0.64 0.04 -17.23
C GLU A 369 -0.77 -1.47 -17.51
N GLN A 370 -0.19 -2.32 -16.65
CA GLN A 370 -0.36 -3.77 -16.78
C GLN A 370 -1.82 -4.21 -16.56
N LEU A 371 -2.51 -3.62 -15.58
CA LEU A 371 -3.92 -3.91 -15.36
C LEU A 371 -4.76 -3.30 -16.48
N LEU A 372 -4.42 -2.08 -16.93
CA LEU A 372 -5.10 -1.45 -18.06
C LEU A 372 -5.03 -2.30 -19.33
N ALA A 373 -3.85 -2.85 -19.65
CA ALA A 373 -3.68 -3.73 -20.79
C ALA A 373 -4.49 -5.03 -20.66
N ALA A 374 -4.57 -5.60 -19.45
CA ALA A 374 -5.41 -6.78 -19.20
C ALA A 374 -6.91 -6.47 -19.32
N VAL A 375 -7.34 -5.32 -18.79
CA VAL A 375 -8.73 -4.83 -18.93
C VAL A 375 -9.07 -4.59 -20.39
N GLN A 376 -8.17 -3.96 -21.16
CA GLN A 376 -8.37 -3.75 -22.59
C GLN A 376 -8.49 -5.08 -23.35
N ALA A 377 -7.62 -6.04 -23.07
CA ALA A 377 -7.63 -7.34 -23.75
C ALA A 377 -8.93 -8.12 -23.54
N GLU A 378 -9.58 -7.92 -22.39
CA GLU A 378 -10.86 -8.59 -22.06
C GLU A 378 -12.09 -7.81 -22.52
N CYS A 379 -12.04 -6.48 -22.46
CA CYS A 379 -13.20 -5.64 -22.74
C CYS A 379 -13.27 -5.21 -24.20
N GLY A 380 -12.14 -5.02 -24.89
CA GLY A 380 -12.08 -4.51 -26.25
C GLY A 380 -12.65 -3.10 -26.39
N PHE A 381 -12.20 -2.17 -25.53
CA PHE A 381 -12.68 -0.78 -25.57
C PHE A 381 -12.19 -0.03 -26.82
N GLU A 382 -12.95 0.97 -27.24
CA GLU A 382 -12.57 1.93 -28.28
C GLU A 382 -11.80 3.12 -27.69
N PRO A 383 -11.07 3.91 -28.50
CA PRO A 383 -10.41 5.12 -28.01
C PRO A 383 -11.39 6.07 -27.30
N GLY A 384 -11.04 6.49 -26.07
CA GLY A 384 -11.85 7.36 -25.21
C GLY A 384 -12.83 6.64 -24.30
N ASP A 385 -13.04 5.34 -24.44
CA ASP A 385 -13.95 4.57 -23.58
C ASP A 385 -13.41 4.39 -22.15
N LEU A 386 -12.09 4.24 -22.02
CA LEU A 386 -11.41 4.12 -20.73
C LEU A 386 -10.06 4.82 -20.78
N ARG A 387 -9.89 5.82 -19.89
CA ARG A 387 -8.63 6.54 -19.71
C ARG A 387 -8.17 6.53 -18.27
N CYS A 388 -6.86 6.41 -18.08
CA CYS A 388 -6.26 6.26 -16.77
C CYS A 388 -5.13 7.26 -16.56
N LEU A 389 -5.11 7.88 -15.38
CA LEU A 389 -4.00 8.68 -14.87
C LEU A 389 -3.27 7.84 -13.84
N PHE A 390 -1.99 7.56 -14.05
CA PHE A 390 -1.13 6.86 -13.13
C PHE A 390 -0.14 7.84 -12.50
N LEU A 391 -0.08 7.88 -11.18
CA LEU A 391 0.87 8.66 -10.41
C LEU A 391 1.81 7.73 -9.66
N GLU A 392 3.10 7.80 -9.95
CA GLU A 392 4.12 7.04 -9.23
C GLU A 392 4.46 7.73 -7.90
N SER A 393 4.86 6.92 -6.94
CA SER A 393 5.38 7.35 -5.65
C SER A 393 6.60 8.27 -5.81
N GLN A 394 6.80 9.17 -4.85
CA GLN A 394 7.96 10.03 -4.77
C GLN A 394 9.22 9.23 -4.40
N PRO A 395 10.30 9.28 -5.21
CA PRO A 395 11.61 8.79 -4.79
C PRO A 395 12.15 9.64 -3.63
N LEU A 396 12.70 9.02 -2.59
CA LEU A 396 13.08 9.72 -1.35
C LEU A 396 14.02 10.92 -1.59
N HIS A 397 14.89 10.82 -2.59
CA HIS A 397 15.90 11.81 -2.95
C HIS A 397 15.41 12.86 -3.98
N ARG A 398 14.15 12.83 -4.42
CA ARG A 398 13.59 13.75 -5.43
C ARG A 398 12.31 14.40 -4.93
N GLN A 399 12.15 15.70 -5.11
CA GLN A 399 10.95 16.45 -4.70
C GLN A 399 9.88 16.52 -5.82
N ARG A 400 9.70 15.43 -6.57
CA ARG A 400 8.74 15.32 -7.65
C ARG A 400 8.20 13.89 -7.80
N MET A 401 6.99 13.76 -8.34
CA MET A 401 6.35 12.49 -8.71
C MET A 401 6.16 12.44 -10.22
N HIS A 402 6.36 11.26 -10.81
CA HIS A 402 6.11 11.02 -12.24
C HIS A 402 4.65 10.65 -12.43
N TRP A 403 3.99 11.25 -13.41
CA TRP A 403 2.63 10.90 -13.79
C TRP A 403 2.58 10.53 -15.27
N ARG A 404 1.64 9.66 -15.61
CA ARG A 404 1.41 9.13 -16.96
C ARG A 404 -0.09 9.05 -17.22
N VAL A 405 -0.51 9.37 -18.42
CA VAL A 405 -1.89 9.20 -18.92
C VAL A 405 -1.87 8.17 -20.04
N ALA A 406 -2.80 7.23 -19.99
CA ALA A 406 -2.99 6.26 -21.05
C ALA A 406 -4.47 6.04 -21.33
N ASP A 407 -4.78 5.79 -22.59
CA ASP A 407 -6.05 5.27 -23.06
C ASP A 407 -5.94 3.74 -23.18
N ALA A 408 -7.00 3.02 -22.81
CA ALA A 408 -7.01 1.57 -22.88
C ALA A 408 -6.74 1.05 -24.30
N ALA A 409 -7.31 1.70 -25.32
CA ALA A 409 -7.21 1.30 -26.72
C ALA A 409 -6.05 1.98 -27.44
N ALA A 410 -5.86 3.28 -27.23
CA ALA A 410 -4.82 4.05 -27.94
C ALA A 410 -3.43 3.97 -27.27
N GLY A 411 -3.34 3.50 -26.03
CA GLY A 411 -2.09 3.35 -25.30
C GLY A 411 -1.61 4.64 -24.62
N PRO A 412 -0.29 4.80 -24.37
CA PRO A 412 0.27 5.97 -23.70
C PRO A 412 -0.03 7.28 -24.46
N MET A 413 -0.50 8.29 -23.73
CA MET A 413 -0.91 9.58 -24.32
C MET A 413 -0.01 10.74 -23.89
N ASN A 414 0.26 10.85 -22.59
CA ASN A 414 1.01 11.97 -22.03
C ASN A 414 1.75 11.54 -20.76
N ASP A 415 2.83 12.23 -20.41
CA ASP A 415 3.54 12.01 -19.16
C ASP A 415 4.27 13.27 -18.69
N GLY A 416 4.62 13.30 -17.41
CA GLY A 416 5.30 14.44 -16.86
C GLY A 416 5.62 14.32 -15.39
N TYR A 417 6.07 15.42 -14.80
CA TYR A 417 6.42 15.47 -13.37
C TYR A 417 5.65 16.57 -12.67
N ILE A 418 5.20 16.28 -11.44
CA ILE A 418 4.60 17.26 -10.54
C ILE A 418 5.49 17.43 -9.30
N ARG A 419 5.71 18.67 -8.86
CA ARG A 419 6.58 18.94 -7.71
C ARG A 419 5.79 18.84 -6.42
N VAL A 420 6.42 18.25 -5.40
CA VAL A 420 5.79 18.07 -4.07
C VAL A 420 5.52 19.41 -3.40
N ALA A 421 6.37 20.41 -3.62
CA ALA A 421 6.18 21.76 -3.11
C ALA A 421 4.86 22.39 -3.59
N ASP A 422 4.53 22.23 -4.87
CA ASP A 422 3.30 22.80 -5.44
C ASP A 422 2.06 22.20 -4.77
N LEU A 423 2.10 20.92 -4.41
CA LEU A 423 0.99 20.19 -3.77
C LEU A 423 0.74 20.59 -2.32
N LEU A 424 1.77 21.07 -1.62
CA LEU A 424 1.67 21.51 -0.23
C LEU A 424 0.80 22.76 -0.08
N ASP A 425 0.71 23.57 -1.12
CA ASP A 425 -0.06 24.82 -1.13
C ASP A 425 -1.52 24.64 -1.54
N LEU A 426 -1.89 23.45 -2.03
CA LEU A 426 -3.23 23.15 -2.51
C LEU A 426 -4.17 22.70 -1.38
N GLN A 427 -5.44 23.09 -1.50
CA GLN A 427 -6.56 22.43 -0.83
C GLN A 427 -6.74 21.00 -1.35
N PRO A 428 -7.48 20.14 -0.63
CA PRO A 428 -7.79 18.78 -1.06
C PRO A 428 -8.35 18.70 -2.49
N TRP A 429 -9.23 19.63 -2.88
CA TRP A 429 -9.83 19.71 -4.22
C TRP A 429 -8.97 20.47 -5.25
N GLY A 430 -7.67 20.65 -5.00
CA GLY A 430 -6.74 21.21 -5.99
C GLY A 430 -6.72 22.74 -6.13
N ALA A 431 -7.56 23.47 -5.39
CA ALA A 431 -7.52 24.94 -5.38
C ALA A 431 -6.31 25.47 -4.58
N ARG A 432 -5.68 26.54 -5.06
CA ARG A 432 -4.71 27.30 -4.24
C ARG A 432 -5.46 28.10 -3.19
N THR A 433 -4.92 28.22 -1.99
CA THR A 433 -5.41 29.22 -1.03
C THR A 433 -4.99 30.59 -1.50
N GLY A 434 -5.95 31.51 -1.63
CA GLY A 434 -5.71 32.94 -1.84
C GLY A 434 -5.00 33.59 -0.67
#